data_AF-A0A3N4NFH5-F1
#
_entry.id   AF-A0A3N4NFH5-F1
#
_cell.length_a   1.000
_cell.length_b   1.000
_cell.length_c   1.000
_cell.angle_alpha   90.00
_cell.angle_beta   90.00
_cell.angle_gamma   90.00
#
_symmetry.space_group_name_H-M   'P 1'
#
loop_
_entity.id
_entity.type
_entity.pdbx_description
1 polymer ?
#
loop_
_entity_poly.entity_id
_entity_poly.type
_entity_poly.pdbx_seq_one_letter_code
_entity_poly.pdbx_strand_id
1 'polypeptide(L)'
;MHPNLVNQLPLPVYPIDRDRADYALSKNRLSDYFIRNPVLFQRALKPEFTVHAVQMAAHACGLWFDTWHNPDSGRMVLVVANKDVMPLKAMFQRTLNNQSVIDALLRRS
;
A
#
# COMPACT_ATOMS: atom_id res chain seq x y z
N MET A 1 5.31 -8.11 19.69
CA MET A 1 4.66 -7.36 18.59
C MET A 1 4.00 -8.36 17.66
N HIS A 2 2.72 -8.18 17.32
CA HIS A 2 2.11 -8.99 16.26
C HIS A 2 2.71 -8.55 14.91
N PRO A 3 3.11 -9.47 14.02
CA PRO A 3 3.57 -9.10 12.69
C PRO A 3 2.46 -8.36 11.94
N ASN A 4 2.80 -7.25 11.28
CA ASN A 4 1.84 -6.47 10.49
C ASN A 4 1.25 -7.37 9.40
N LEU A 5 -0.08 -7.55 9.41
CA LEU A 5 -0.79 -8.50 8.55
C LEU A 5 -0.59 -8.20 7.06
N VAL A 6 -0.34 -6.95 6.72
CA VAL A 6 -0.07 -6.51 5.34
C VAL A 6 1.18 -7.18 4.75
N ASN A 7 2.15 -7.55 5.59
CA ASN A 7 3.36 -8.25 5.13
C ASN A 7 3.11 -9.72 4.77
N GLN A 8 1.92 -10.26 5.07
CA GLN A 8 1.52 -11.62 4.71
C GLN A 8 0.74 -11.68 3.39
N LEU A 9 0.44 -10.53 2.80
CA LEU A 9 -0.31 -10.46 1.54
C LEU A 9 0.54 -10.98 0.37
N PRO A 10 -0.07 -11.64 -0.63
CA PRO A 10 0.64 -12.13 -1.82
C PRO A 10 1.28 -11.02 -2.65
N LEU A 11 0.69 -9.83 -2.63
CA LEU A 11 1.22 -8.65 -3.30
C LEU A 11 1.81 -7.71 -2.25
N PRO A 12 3.07 -7.28 -2.41
CA PRO A 12 3.70 -6.38 -1.47
C PRO A 12 3.01 -5.01 -1.52
N VAL A 13 2.74 -4.45 -0.34
CA VAL A 13 2.21 -3.10 -0.20
C VAL A 13 3.33 -2.16 0.23
N TYR A 14 3.51 -1.05 -0.46
CA TYR A 14 4.49 -0.02 -0.18
C TYR A 14 3.82 1.33 0.08
N PRO A 15 3.90 1.85 1.31
CA PRO A 15 3.62 3.25 1.56
C PRO A 15 4.63 4.15 0.84
N ILE A 16 4.15 5.23 0.24
CA ILE A 16 4.98 6.26 -0.40
C ILE A 16 4.86 7.62 0.28
N ASP A 17 4.46 7.61 1.55
CA ASP A 17 4.39 8.80 2.39
C ASP A 17 5.74 9.52 2.47
N ARG A 18 5.69 10.85 2.68
CA ARG A 18 6.88 11.71 2.63
C ARG A 18 7.88 11.43 3.74
N ASP A 19 7.43 10.95 4.90
CA ASP A 19 8.25 10.65 6.07
C ASP A 19 8.20 9.15 6.45
N ARG A 20 9.30 8.63 7.02
CA ARG A 20 9.38 7.26 7.57
C ARG A 20 8.39 7.04 8.71
N ALA A 21 8.06 8.06 9.48
CA ALA A 21 7.01 7.96 10.51
C ALA A 21 5.64 7.66 9.88
N ASP A 22 5.32 8.35 8.78
CA ASP A 22 4.07 8.16 8.04
C ASP A 22 4.04 6.83 7.27
N TYR A 23 5.21 6.34 6.84
CA TYR A 23 5.36 5.03 6.22
C TYR A 23 4.82 3.90 7.10
N ALA A 24 5.17 3.92 8.40
CA ALA A 24 4.65 2.96 9.36
C ALA A 24 3.14 3.16 9.58
N LEU A 25 2.67 4.41 9.59
CA LEU A 25 1.27 4.75 9.85
C LEU A 25 0.32 4.17 8.80
N SER A 26 0.58 4.37 7.51
CA SER A 26 -0.29 3.86 6.43
C SER A 26 -0.39 2.33 6.44
N LYS A 27 0.74 1.64 6.66
CA LYS A 27 0.78 0.18 6.77
C LYS A 27 0.08 -0.34 8.02
N ASN A 28 0.20 0.37 9.15
CA ASN A 28 -0.47 0.00 10.39
C ASN A 28 -1.98 0.21 10.29
N ARG A 29 -2.45 1.31 9.69
CA ARG A 29 -3.88 1.54 9.42
C ARG A 29 -4.50 0.41 8.61
N LEU A 30 -3.82 -0.08 7.57
CA LEU A 30 -4.27 -1.24 6.80
C LEU A 30 -4.29 -2.53 7.64
N SER A 31 -3.23 -2.78 8.43
CA SER A 31 -3.18 -3.95 9.32
C SER A 31 -4.33 -3.93 10.34
N ASP A 32 -4.58 -2.79 10.97
CA ASP A 32 -5.66 -2.63 11.95
C ASP A 32 -7.03 -2.83 11.31
N TYR A 33 -7.21 -2.38 10.07
CA TYR A 33 -8.42 -2.64 9.31
C TYR A 33 -8.63 -4.13 9.04
N PHE A 34 -7.58 -4.85 8.65
CA PHE A 34 -7.65 -6.30 8.45
C PHE A 34 -7.87 -7.09 9.75
N ILE A 35 -7.33 -6.62 10.87
CA ILE A 35 -7.61 -7.18 12.21
C ILE A 35 -9.11 -7.04 12.54
N ARG A 36 -9.71 -5.87 12.25
CA ARG A 36 -11.14 -5.63 12.45
C ARG A 36 -12.03 -6.35 11.42
N ASN A 37 -11.48 -6.75 10.28
CA ASN A 37 -12.20 -7.35 9.15
C ASN A 37 -11.54 -8.67 8.70
N PRO A 38 -11.52 -9.72 9.54
CA PRO A 38 -10.76 -10.94 9.28
C PRO A 38 -11.22 -11.71 8.03
N VAL A 39 -12.52 -11.67 7.69
CA VAL A 39 -13.06 -12.29 6.47
C VAL A 39 -12.48 -11.63 5.21
N LEU A 40 -12.31 -10.31 5.22
CA LEU A 40 -11.69 -9.61 4.10
C LEU A 40 -10.20 -9.93 4.02
N PHE A 41 -9.51 -10.03 5.16
CA PHE A 41 -8.10 -10.42 5.18
C PHE A 41 -7.88 -11.83 4.61
N GLN A 42 -8.70 -12.80 4.99
CA GLN A 42 -8.65 -14.15 4.41
C GLN A 42 -8.85 -14.15 2.89
N ARG A 43 -9.73 -13.28 2.37
CA ARG A 43 -9.87 -13.08 0.93
C ARG A 43 -8.63 -12.41 0.32
N ALA A 44 -8.05 -11.43 0.99
CA ALA A 44 -6.85 -10.72 0.54
C ALA A 44 -5.60 -11.61 0.46
N LEU A 45 -5.60 -12.78 1.11
CA LEU A 45 -4.53 -13.78 0.97
C LEU A 45 -4.58 -14.55 -0.36
N LYS A 46 -5.65 -14.40 -1.15
CA LYS A 46 -5.77 -14.99 -2.48
C LYS A 46 -5.35 -13.96 -3.54
N PRO A 47 -4.35 -14.25 -4.40
CA PRO A 47 -3.81 -13.30 -5.37
C PRO A 47 -4.86 -12.57 -6.22
N GLU A 48 -5.91 -13.27 -6.63
CA GLU A 48 -7.00 -12.74 -7.46
C GLU A 48 -7.87 -11.69 -6.73
N PHE A 49 -7.88 -11.68 -5.40
CA PHE A 49 -8.65 -10.74 -4.58
C PHE A 49 -7.79 -9.72 -3.84
N THR A 50 -6.47 -9.90 -3.78
CA THR A 50 -5.55 -9.04 -3.03
C THR A 50 -5.71 -7.56 -3.40
N VAL A 51 -5.69 -7.23 -4.69
CA VAL A 51 -5.80 -5.85 -5.19
C VAL A 51 -7.09 -5.20 -4.71
N HIS A 52 -8.22 -5.88 -4.91
CA HIS A 52 -9.53 -5.35 -4.56
C HIS A 52 -9.70 -5.20 -3.04
N ALA A 53 -9.26 -6.20 -2.26
CA ALA A 53 -9.35 -6.15 -0.81
C ALA A 53 -8.49 -5.03 -0.21
N VAL A 54 -7.27 -4.82 -0.73
CA VAL A 54 -6.40 -3.73 -0.30
C VAL A 54 -6.95 -2.38 -0.74
N GLN A 55 -7.54 -2.27 -1.93
CA GLN A 55 -8.20 -1.04 -2.39
C GLN A 55 -9.37 -0.65 -1.46
N MET A 56 -10.21 -1.62 -1.07
CA MET A 56 -11.30 -1.39 -0.11
C MET A 56 -10.77 -0.94 1.25
N ALA A 57 -9.74 -1.63 1.77
CA ALA A 57 -9.11 -1.27 3.04
C ALA A 57 -8.47 0.13 2.99
N ALA A 58 -7.75 0.45 1.91
CA ALA A 58 -7.14 1.75 1.70
C ALA A 58 -8.20 2.87 1.68
N HIS A 59 -9.30 2.66 0.95
CA HIS A 59 -10.41 3.62 0.93
C HIS A 59 -10.98 3.87 2.33
N ALA A 60 -11.30 2.80 3.06
CA ALA A 60 -11.85 2.89 4.41
C ALA A 60 -10.88 3.53 5.42
N CYS A 61 -9.57 3.39 5.21
CA CYS A 61 -8.53 3.97 6.06
C CYS A 61 -8.12 5.39 5.67
N GLY A 62 -8.80 6.02 4.72
CA GLY A 62 -8.43 7.37 4.26
C GLY A 62 -7.08 7.40 3.53
N LEU A 63 -6.75 6.33 2.81
CA LEU A 63 -5.51 6.23 2.05
C LEU A 63 -5.78 6.37 0.54
N TRP A 64 -4.82 6.93 -0.18
CA TRP A 64 -4.68 6.72 -1.61
C TRP A 64 -4.19 5.32 -1.90
N PHE A 65 -4.50 4.83 -3.10
CA PHE A 65 -4.17 3.51 -3.57
C PHE A 65 -3.85 3.58 -5.07
N ASP A 66 -2.81 2.86 -5.49
CA ASP A 66 -2.54 2.53 -6.89
C ASP A 66 -1.82 1.19 -7.01
N THR A 67 -1.74 0.67 -8.24
CA THR A 67 -0.86 -0.44 -8.60
C THR A 67 0.35 0.11 -9.34
N TRP A 68 1.55 -0.33 -8.96
CA TRP A 68 2.77 0.01 -9.68
C TRP A 68 3.41 -1.26 -10.24
N HIS A 69 3.85 -1.21 -11.49
CA HIS A 69 4.51 -2.31 -12.17
C HIS A 69 5.99 -1.99 -12.30
N ASN A 70 6.83 -2.88 -11.78
CA ASN A 70 8.27 -2.79 -12.01
C ASN A 70 8.56 -3.07 -13.49
N PRO A 71 9.10 -2.10 -14.26
CA PRO A 71 9.40 -2.30 -15.67
C PRO A 71 10.50 -3.36 -15.92
N ASP A 72 11.40 -3.55 -14.96
CA ASP A 72 12.56 -4.45 -15.09
C ASP A 72 12.20 -5.90 -14.76
N SER A 73 11.40 -6.12 -13.71
CA SER A 73 11.05 -7.47 -13.24
C SER A 73 9.64 -7.93 -13.64
N GLY A 74 8.80 -7.02 -14.14
CA GLY A 74 7.38 -7.28 -14.40
C GLY A 74 6.53 -7.47 -13.13
N ARG A 75 7.12 -7.37 -11.93
CA ARG A 75 6.42 -7.57 -10.67
C ARG A 75 5.48 -6.40 -10.38
N MET A 76 4.26 -6.73 -10.00
CA MET A 76 3.27 -5.75 -9.54
C MET A 76 3.36 -5.57 -8.02
N VAL A 77 3.29 -4.32 -7.58
CA VAL A 77 3.23 -3.95 -6.16
C VAL A 77 2.06 -2.99 -5.94
N LEU A 78 1.58 -2.92 -4.70
CA LEU A 78 0.50 -2.04 -4.32
C LEU A 78 1.09 -0.82 -3.61
N VAL A 79 0.69 0.39 -4.01
CA VAL A 79 1.19 1.63 -3.40
C VAL A 79 0.08 2.36 -2.66
N VAL A 80 0.39 2.87 -1.47
CA VAL A 80 -0.56 3.60 -0.64
C VAL A 80 0.06 4.88 -0.08
N ALA A 81 -0.77 5.87 0.23
CA ALA A 81 -0.33 7.08 0.93
C ALA A 81 -1.48 7.67 1.75
N ASN A 82 -1.15 8.31 2.87
CA ASN A 82 -2.13 8.96 3.73
C ASN A 82 -2.70 10.22 3.07
N LYS A 83 -4.03 10.32 2.98
CA LYS A 83 -4.71 11.53 2.48
C LYS A 83 -4.50 12.74 3.36
N ASP A 84 -4.24 12.55 4.66
CA ASP A 84 -3.94 13.67 5.58
C ASP A 84 -2.62 14.37 5.20
N VAL A 85 -1.64 13.59 4.70
CA VAL A 85 -0.32 14.08 4.28
C VAL A 85 -0.32 14.50 2.80
N MET A 86 -1.12 13.82 1.98
CA MET A 86 -1.30 14.11 0.56
C MET A 86 -2.78 14.40 0.28
N PRO A 87 -3.28 15.61 0.57
CA PRO A 87 -4.72 15.92 0.48
C PRO A 87 -5.25 15.84 -0.96
N LEU A 88 -4.39 16.02 -1.96
CA LEU A 88 -4.78 16.02 -3.37
C LEU A 88 -4.29 14.75 -4.07
N LYS A 89 -5.16 14.14 -4.88
CA LYS A 89 -4.80 13.00 -5.75
C LYS A 89 -3.61 13.32 -6.66
N ALA A 90 -3.51 14.56 -7.14
CA ALA A 90 -2.40 15.01 -7.96
C ALA A 90 -1.05 14.96 -7.23
N MET A 91 -1.02 15.19 -5.91
CA MET A 91 0.20 15.06 -5.11
C MET A 91 0.62 13.60 -4.98
N PHE A 92 -0.33 12.69 -4.75
CA PHE A 92 -0.06 11.24 -4.73
C PHE A 92 0.54 10.75 -6.05
N GLN A 93 -0.07 11.13 -7.18
CA GLN A 93 0.42 10.78 -8.51
C GLN A 93 1.80 11.40 -8.79
N ARG A 94 2.02 12.65 -8.40
CA ARG A 94 3.35 13.28 -8.55
C ARG A 94 4.41 12.59 -7.69
N THR A 95 4.08 12.17 -6.48
CA THR A 95 5.00 11.44 -5.59
C THR A 95 5.32 10.05 -6.14
N LEU A 96 4.33 9.33 -6.66
CA LEU A 96 4.52 8.02 -7.29
C LEU A 96 5.49 8.08 -8.48
N ASN A 97 5.45 9.18 -9.24
CA ASN A 97 6.34 9.45 -10.37
C ASN A 97 7.66 10.14 -9.99
N ASN A 98 7.95 10.34 -8.70
CA ASN A 98 9.21 10.91 -8.25
C ASN A 98 10.34 9.86 -8.35
N GLN A 99 11.48 10.22 -8.92
CA GLN A 99 12.63 9.33 -9.10
C GLN A 99 13.05 8.66 -7.79
N SER A 100 13.06 9.37 -6.66
CA SER A 100 13.44 8.78 -5.37
C SER A 100 12.49 7.67 -4.92
N VAL A 101 11.20 7.79 -5.24
CA VAL A 101 10.17 6.78 -4.95
C VAL A 101 10.32 5.61 -5.91
N ILE A 102 10.52 5.88 -7.20
CA ILE A 102 10.77 4.85 -8.21
C ILE A 102 12.00 4.01 -7.83
N ASP A 103 13.13 4.64 -7.50
CA ASP A 103 14.36 3.95 -7.07
C ASP A 103 14.15 3.13 -5.79
N ALA A 104 13.27 3.59 -4.89
CA ALA A 104 12.91 2.85 -3.68
C ALA A 104 12.01 1.64 -3.99
N LEU A 105 11.08 1.78 -4.93
CA LEU A 105 10.21 0.69 -5.39
C LEU A 105 11.03 -0.36 -6.13
N LEU A 106 11.87 0.04 -7.08
CA LEU A 106 12.77 -0.85 -7.83
C LEU A 106 13.64 -1.72 -6.92
N ARG A 107 14.21 -1.15 -5.85
CA ARG A 107 15.03 -1.91 -4.87
C ARG A 107 14.24 -2.93 -4.05
N ARG A 108 12.91 -2.82 -4.01
CA ARG A 108 12.03 -3.61 -3.14
C ARG A 108 11.12 -4.56 -3.91
N SER A 109 11.03 -4.41 -5.22
CA SER A 109 10.20 -5.23 -6.12
C SER A 109 11.03 -6.27 -6.85
#